data_AF-A0A382T6A7-F1
#
_entry.id   AF-A0A382T6A7-F1
#
_cell.length_a   1.000
_cell.length_b   1.000
_cell.length_c   1.000
_cell.angle_alpha   90.00
_cell.angle_beta   90.00
_cell.angle_gamma   90.00
#
_symmetry.space_group_name_H-M   'P 1'
#
loop_
_entity.id
_entity.type
_entity.pdbx_description
1 polymer ?
#
loop_
_entity_poly.entity_id
_entity_poly.type
_entity_poly.pdbx_seq_one_letter_code
_entity_poly.pdbx_strand_id
1 'polypeptide(L)' 'MKFVAQTDIGKRRRYNEDCYLIDDKIGLFVIADGMGGHNA' A
#
# COMPACT_ATOMS: atom_id res chain seq x y z
N MET A 1 8.61 3.17 -18.54
CA MET A 1 7.19 2.83 -18.32
C MET A 1 6.69 3.72 -17.19
N LYS A 2 5.40 4.10 -17.13
CA LYS A 2 4.92 5.09 -16.14
C LYS A 2 3.78 4.46 -15.36
N PHE A 3 3.90 4.46 -14.03
CA PHE A 3 2.97 3.80 -13.13
C PHE A 3 2.45 4.78 -12.08
N VAL A 4 1.24 4.55 -11.61
CA VAL A 4 0.59 5.34 -10.56
C VAL A 4 0.00 4.36 -9.57
N ALA A 5 0.24 4.60 -8.28
CA ALA A 5 -0.38 3.88 -7.19
C ALA A 5 -1.05 4.88 -6.25
N GLN A 6 -2.23 4.52 -5.78
CA GLN A 6 -3.04 5.30 -4.86
C GLN A 6 -3.69 4.34 -3.87
N THR A 7 -3.73 4.75 -2.61
CA THR A 7 -4.46 4.04 -1.56
C THR A 7 -5.38 5.01 -0.83
N ASP A 8 -6.40 4.47 -0.16
CA ASP A 8 -7.41 5.22 0.58
C ASP A 8 -7.79 4.45 1.85
N ILE A 9 -7.99 5.17 2.95
CA ILE A 9 -8.38 4.61 4.24
C ILE A 9 -9.79 3.99 4.24
N GLY A 10 -10.63 4.39 3.27
CA GLY A 10 -12.03 4.04 3.20
C GLY A 10 -12.89 4.74 4.25
N LYS A 11 -14.15 4.31 4.37
CA LYS A 11 -15.17 5.01 5.17
C LYS A 11 -15.24 4.60 6.64
N ARG A 12 -14.55 3.53 7.05
CA ARG A 12 -14.77 2.87 8.35
C ARG A 12 -13.51 2.73 9.20
N ARG A 13 -12.33 2.59 8.61
CA ARG A 13 -11.09 2.41 9.36
C ARG A 13 -10.58 3.77 9.88
N ARG A 14 -9.85 3.73 10.99
CA ARG A 14 -9.16 4.92 11.55
C ARG A 14 -7.76 5.12 10.99
N TYR A 15 -7.16 4.04 10.49
CA TYR A 15 -5.84 4.05 9.89
C TYR A 15 -5.87 3.20 8.62
N ASN A 16 -5.10 3.62 7.62
CA ASN A 16 -4.85 2.83 6.44
C ASN A 16 -3.57 2.03 6.67
N GLU A 17 -3.67 0.71 6.55
CA GLU A 17 -2.55 -0.22 6.71
C GLU A 17 -2.05 -0.76 5.36
N ASP A 18 -2.67 -0.32 4.25
CA ASP A 18 -2.26 -0.65 2.90
C ASP A 18 -0.91 0.01 2.55
N CYS A 19 -0.04 -0.74 1.89
CA CYS A 19 1.24 -0.26 1.38
C CYS A 19 1.46 -0.71 -0.08
N TYR A 20 2.21 0.09 -0.84
CA TYR A 20 2.67 -0.26 -2.18
C TYR A 20 4.15 0.08 -2.38
N LEU A 21 4.81 -0.65 -3.28
CA LEU A 21 6.18 -0.39 -3.73
C LEU A 21 6.24 -0.49 -5.26
N ILE A 22 6.92 0.47 -5.89
CA ILE A 22 7.23 0.48 -7.31
C ILE A 22 8.75 0.58 -7.44
N ASP A 23 9.38 -0.45 -8.00
CA ASP A 23 10.80 -0.42 -8.39
C ASP A 23 10.93 -0.64 -9.90
N ASP A 24 10.97 0.48 -10.62
CA ASP A 24 11.11 0.50 -12.08
C ASP A 24 12.46 -0.02 -12.57
N LYS A 25 13.49 -0.06 -11.72
CA LYS A 25 14.83 -0.52 -12.12
C LYS A 25 14.86 -2.02 -12.33
N ILE A 26 14.11 -2.75 -11.52
CA ILE A 26 14.00 -4.22 -11.60
C ILE A 26 12.64 -4.70 -12.12
N GLY A 27 11.73 -3.78 -12.46
CA GLY A 27 10.40 -4.11 -12.98
C GLY A 27 9.47 -4.74 -11.94
N LEU A 28 9.59 -4.34 -10.66
CA LEU A 28 8.85 -4.92 -9.54
C LEU A 28 7.69 -4.02 -9.09
N PHE A 29 6.53 -4.64 -8.88
CA PHE A 29 5.33 -4.04 -8.29
C PHE A 29 4.87 -4.87 -7.10
N VAL A 30 4.66 -4.21 -5.96
CA VAL A 30 4.18 -4.86 -4.74
C VAL A 30 3.01 -4.07 -4.17
N ILE A 31 1.98 -4.80 -3.71
CA ILE A 31 0.85 -4.28 -2.95
C ILE A 31 0.68 -5.20 -1.73
N ALA A 32 0.47 -4.61 -0.56
CA ALA A 32 0.29 -5.33 0.70
C ALA A 32 -0.84 -4.73 1.53
N ASP A 33 -1.69 -5.59 2.10
CA ASP A 33 -2.74 -5.25 3.09
C ASP A 33 -2.18 -5.54 4.48
N GLY A 34 -1.93 -4.49 5.26
CA GLY A 34 -1.45 -4.62 6.62
C GLY A 34 -2.57 -5.04 7.57
N MET A 35 -2.26 -5.99 8.46
CA MET A 35 -3.19 -6.47 9.48
C MET A 35 -2.50 -6.47 10.84
N GLY A 36 -3.24 -6.12 11.91
CA GLY A 36 -2.74 -6.16 13.30
C GLY A 36 -2.86 -4.82 14.04
N GLY A 37 -3.04 -3.71 13.34
CA GLY A 37 -3.14 -2.38 13.94
C GLY A 37 -1.79 -1.83 14.40
N HIS A 38 -1.82 -0.58 14.90
CA HIS A 38 -0.65 0.22 15.29
C HIS A 38 0.24 -0.38 16.41
N ASN A 39 -0.10 -1.55 16.98
CA ASN A 39 0.58 -2.20 18.11
C ASN A 39 0.26 -3.72 18.17
N ALA A 40 0.67 -4.48 17.15
CA ALA A 40 1.06 -5.87 17.40
C ALA A 40 2.39 -5.90 18.17
#